data_AF-A0A2V7YHE4-F1
#
_entry.id   AF-A0A2V7YHE4-F1
#
_cell.length_a   1.000
_cell.length_b   1.000
_cell.length_c   1.000
_cell.angle_alpha   90.00
_cell.angle_beta   90.00
_cell.angle_gamma   90.00
#
_symmetry.space_group_name_H-M   'P 1'
#
loop_
_entity.id
_entity.type
_entity.pdbx_description
1 polymer ?
#
loop_
_entity_poly.entity_id
_entity_poly.type
_entity_poly.pdbx_seq_one_letter_code
_entity_poly.pdbx_strand_id
1 'polypeptide(L)'
;MRSLCVFCGSNPGASPAYAEAAARLGRIVAERGMTLVYGGGRVGLMGVVAGAALAAGGRVIGVIPEALATLELSHDGLTDLQVVGSMHERKARMSELADGFLALPGG
;
A
#
# COMPACT_ATOMS: atom_id res chain seq x y z
N MET A 1 0.54 16.01 -8.93
CA MET A 1 0.19 14.80 -8.16
C MET A 1 1.33 14.53 -7.18
N ARG A 2 1.03 14.47 -5.88
CA ARG A 2 1.97 14.27 -4.78
C ARG A 2 1.79 12.91 -4.10
N SER A 3 0.62 12.28 -4.23
CA SER A 3 0.35 10.96 -3.66
C SER A 3 -0.46 10.07 -4.61
N LEU A 4 -0.23 8.75 -4.51
CA LEU A 4 -0.95 7.73 -5.27
C LEU A 4 -1.46 6.65 -4.31
N CYS A 5 -2.78 6.43 -4.30
CA CYS A 5 -3.38 5.32 -3.58
C CYS A 5 -3.42 4.06 -4.45
N VAL A 6 -2.95 2.94 -3.88
CA VAL A 6 -2.90 1.66 -4.56
C VAL A 6 -3.78 0.63 -3.85
N PHE A 7 -4.77 0.12 -4.58
CA PHE A 7 -5.53 -1.07 -4.18
C PHE A 7 -4.87 -2.30 -4.80
N CYS A 8 -4.54 -3.30 -3.98
CA CYS A 8 -3.88 -4.53 -4.43
C CYS A 8 -4.23 -5.70 -3.51
N GLY A 9 -4.10 -6.93 -4.02
CA GLY A 9 -4.43 -8.13 -3.27
C GLY A 9 -3.49 -8.42 -2.09
N SER A 10 -4.04 -8.99 -1.02
CA SER A 10 -3.29 -9.54 0.12
C SER A 10 -2.58 -10.87 -0.19
N ASN A 11 -2.82 -11.43 -1.37
CA ASN A 11 -2.14 -12.63 -1.89
C ASN A 11 -1.22 -12.26 -3.07
N PRO A 12 -0.11 -13.00 -3.29
CA PRO A 12 0.79 -12.77 -4.43
C PRO A 12 0.16 -13.11 -5.79
N GLY A 13 -0.93 -13.87 -5.79
CA GLY A 13 -1.61 -14.35 -6.99
C GLY A 13 -0.89 -15.52 -7.66
N ALA A 14 -1.40 -15.95 -8.82
CA ALA A 14 -0.95 -17.16 -9.51
C ALA A 14 0.25 -16.95 -10.47
N SER A 15 0.66 -15.70 -10.70
CA SER A 15 1.73 -15.37 -11.65
C SER A 15 2.77 -14.43 -11.02
N PRO A 16 4.07 -14.69 -11.20
CA PRO A 16 5.13 -13.79 -10.70
C PRO A 16 5.05 -12.39 -11.31
N ALA A 17 4.44 -12.25 -12.50
CA ALA A 17 4.26 -10.96 -13.17
C ALA A 17 3.48 -9.94 -12.31
N TYR A 18 2.61 -10.40 -11.40
CA TYR A 18 1.88 -9.51 -10.49
C TYR A 18 2.79 -8.88 -9.46
N ALA A 19 3.67 -9.68 -8.85
CA ALA A 19 4.65 -9.20 -7.90
C ALA A 19 5.68 -8.28 -8.59
N GLU A 20 6.13 -8.64 -9.80
CA GLU A 20 7.03 -7.79 -10.59
C GLU A 20 6.40 -6.43 -10.92
N ALA A 21 5.13 -6.41 -11.33
CA ALA A 21 4.39 -5.19 -11.59
C ALA A 21 4.20 -4.34 -10.32
N ALA A 22 3.85 -4.97 -9.19
CA ALA A 22 3.73 -4.30 -7.89
C ALA A 22 5.07 -3.67 -7.45
N ALA A 23 6.17 -4.42 -7.57
CA ALA A 23 7.50 -3.92 -7.21
C ALA A 23 7.94 -2.78 -8.12
N ARG A 24 7.70 -2.90 -9.44
CA ARG A 24 8.00 -1.84 -10.41
C ARG A 24 7.20 -0.57 -10.12
N LEU A 25 5.91 -0.71 -9.78
CA LEU A 25 5.08 0.43 -9.41
C LEU A 25 5.63 1.13 -8.16
N GLY A 26 5.94 0.37 -7.10
CA GLY A 26 6.47 0.94 -5.86
C GLY A 26 7.73 1.77 -6.09
N ARG A 27 8.69 1.26 -6.86
CA ARG A 27 9.90 2.00 -7.26
C ARG A 27 9.58 3.28 -8.02
N ILE A 28 8.73 3.21 -9.04
CA ILE A 28 8.36 4.39 -9.85
C ILE A 28 7.70 5.48 -9.00
N VAL A 29 6.84 5.10 -8.04
CA VAL A 29 6.20 6.05 -7.14
C VAL A 29 7.24 6.78 -6.29
N ALA A 30 8.18 6.04 -5.71
CA ALA A 30 9.27 6.59 -4.91
C ALA A 30 10.22 7.48 -5.73
N GLU A 31 10.68 7.00 -6.88
CA GLU A 31 11.60 7.72 -7.79
C GLU A 31 11.01 9.04 -8.30
N ARG A 32 9.67 9.11 -8.44
CA ARG A 32 8.95 10.34 -8.80
C ARG A 32 8.70 11.27 -7.61
N GLY A 33 9.19 10.93 -6.41
CA GLY A 33 8.97 11.71 -5.20
C GLY A 33 7.51 11.73 -4.74
N MET A 34 6.70 10.75 -5.15
CA MET A 34 5.30 10.65 -4.76
C MET A 34 5.16 9.80 -3.50
N THR A 35 4.15 10.09 -2.69
CA THR A 35 3.79 9.27 -1.53
C THR A 35 2.90 8.10 -1.95
N LEU A 36 3.29 6.87 -1.59
CA LEU A 36 2.44 5.69 -1.75
C LEU A 36 1.43 5.61 -0.60
N VAL A 37 0.14 5.55 -0.90
CA VAL A 37 -0.93 5.29 0.06
C VAL A 37 -1.52 3.92 -0.22
N TYR A 38 -1.71 3.08 0.81
CA TYR A 38 -2.27 1.74 0.63
C TYR A 38 -2.93 1.20 1.91
N GLY A 39 -3.39 -0.05 1.86
CA GLY A 39 -4.14 -0.68 2.94
C GLY A 39 -3.35 -1.13 4.18
N GLY A 40 -2.05 -0.87 4.28
CA GLY A 40 -1.27 -1.13 5.51
C GLY A 40 -0.84 -2.58 5.77
N GLY A 41 -1.23 -3.55 4.93
CA GLY A 41 -0.87 -4.96 5.11
C GLY A 41 0.53 -5.31 4.60
N ARG A 42 1.23 -6.23 5.27
CA ARG A 42 2.59 -6.66 4.90
C ARG A 42 2.65 -7.83 3.91
N VAL A 43 1.53 -8.49 3.62
CA VAL A 43 1.48 -9.74 2.85
C VAL A 43 1.13 -9.53 1.37
N GLY A 44 1.40 -10.52 0.53
CA GLY A 44 1.03 -10.51 -0.89
C GLY A 44 1.56 -9.30 -1.66
N LEU A 45 0.75 -8.78 -2.59
CA LEU A 45 1.15 -7.64 -3.42
C LEU A 45 1.26 -6.34 -2.63
N MET A 46 0.50 -6.21 -1.54
CA MET A 46 0.59 -5.10 -0.59
C MET A 46 2.00 -4.97 0.00
N GLY A 47 2.57 -6.08 0.48
CA GLY A 47 3.94 -6.10 0.98
C GLY A 47 4.98 -5.78 -0.09
N VAL A 48 4.77 -6.28 -1.32
CA VAL A 48 5.69 -6.08 -2.43
C VAL A 48 5.73 -4.61 -2.89
N VAL A 49 4.57 -3.97 -3.08
CA VAL A 49 4.52 -2.57 -3.52
C VAL A 49 5.08 -1.63 -2.45
N ALA A 50 4.72 -1.85 -1.18
CA ALA A 50 5.20 -1.05 -0.06
C ALA A 50 6.71 -1.21 0.14
N GLY A 51 7.21 -2.45 0.17
CA GLY A 51 8.63 -2.75 0.34
C GLY A 51 9.48 -2.18 -0.80
N ALA A 52 9.01 -2.27 -2.05
CA ALA A 52 9.74 -1.71 -3.19
C ALA A 52 9.80 -0.17 -3.17
N ALA A 53 8.73 0.50 -2.72
CA ALA A 53 8.73 1.94 -2.54
C ALA A 53 9.69 2.38 -1.41
N LEU A 54 9.66 1.70 -0.27
CA LEU A 54 10.56 1.97 0.86
C LEU A 54 12.03 1.73 0.49
N ALA A 55 12.33 0.63 -0.20
CA ALA A 55 13.69 0.30 -0.64
C ALA A 55 14.27 1.35 -1.62
N ALA A 56 13.40 2.04 -2.35
CA ALA A 56 13.77 3.16 -3.22
C ALA A 56 13.79 4.53 -2.48
N GLY A 57 13.65 4.54 -1.15
CA GLY A 57 13.66 5.76 -0.33
C GLY A 57 12.35 6.56 -0.36
N GLY A 58 11.26 5.98 -0.87
CA GLY A 58 9.95 6.63 -0.97
C GLY A 58 9.21 6.69 0.36
N ARG A 59 8.28 7.65 0.46
CA ARG A 59 7.34 7.75 1.59
C ARG A 59 6.15 6.82 1.37
N VAL A 60 5.83 5.98 2.36
CA VAL A 60 4.69 5.05 2.32
C VAL A 60 3.80 5.24 3.54
N ILE A 61 2.50 5.43 3.29
CA ILE A 61 1.45 5.56 4.30
C ILE A 61 0.50 4.36 4.19
N GLY A 62 0.40 3.58 5.26
CA GLY A 62 -0.59 2.51 5.40
C GLY A 62 -1.83 2.99 6.17
N VAL A 63 -3.02 2.54 5.76
CA VAL A 63 -4.26 2.73 6.52
C VAL A 63 -4.91 1.38 6.80
N ILE A 64 -5.04 1.02 8.07
CA ILE A 64 -5.50 -0.30 8.50
C ILE A 64 -6.58 -0.16 9.59
N PRO A 65 -7.68 -0.93 9.54
CA PRO A 65 -8.65 -0.91 10.62
C PRO A 65 -8.11 -1.66 11.85
N GLU A 66 -8.51 -1.25 13.05
CA GLU A 66 -8.11 -1.87 14.33
C GLU A 66 -8.30 -3.39 14.32
N ALA A 67 -9.42 -3.86 13.77
CA ALA A 67 -9.75 -5.28 13.66
C ALA A 67 -8.74 -6.10 12.81
N LEU A 68 -8.03 -5.46 11.89
CA LEU A 68 -7.00 -6.10 11.07
C LEU A 68 -5.57 -5.79 11.56
N ALA A 69 -5.38 -4.77 12.40
CA ALA A 69 -4.06 -4.38 12.88
C ALA A 69 -3.36 -5.50 13.71
N THR A 70 -4.13 -6.39 14.34
CA THR A 70 -3.64 -7.55 15.11
C THR A 70 -3.46 -8.81 14.28
N LEU A 71 -4.21 -8.96 13.17
CA LEU A 71 -4.19 -10.12 12.26
C LEU A 71 -3.20 -9.94 11.11
N GLU A 72 -3.16 -8.75 10.53
CA GLU A 72 -2.25 -8.36 9.47
C GLU A 72 -1.07 -7.63 10.09
N LEU A 73 -0.08 -8.43 10.51
CA LEU A 73 1.27 -8.03 10.93
C LEU A 73 1.64 -6.67 10.34
N SER A 74 1.51 -5.62 11.17
CA SER A 74 1.91 -4.25 10.87
C SER A 74 3.22 -4.26 10.09
N HIS A 75 3.26 -3.54 8.97
CA HIS A 75 4.50 -3.37 8.26
C HIS A 75 5.36 -2.35 9.04
N ASP A 76 6.16 -2.86 9.98
CA ASP A 76 6.94 -2.03 10.93
C ASP A 76 7.98 -1.10 10.27
N GLY A 77 8.20 -1.25 8.95
CA GLY A 77 9.06 -0.37 8.14
C GLY A 77 8.34 0.78 7.45
N LEU A 78 7.03 0.97 7.63
CA LEU A 78 6.30 2.06 6.97
C LEU A 78 6.74 3.42 7.51
N THR A 79 6.64 4.44 6.64
CA THR A 79 6.90 5.82 7.05
C THR A 79 5.79 6.36 7.94
N ASP A 80 4.56 5.87 7.77
CA ASP A 80 3.38 6.19 8.57
C ASP A 80 2.37 5.04 8.50
N LEU A 81 1.75 4.70 9.61
CA LEU A 81 0.68 3.70 9.70
C LEU A 81 -0.49 4.28 10.51
N GLN A 82 -1.61 4.50 9.84
CA GLN A 82 -2.82 5.08 10.43
C GLN A 82 -3.82 3.97 10.73
N VAL A 83 -4.07 3.76 12.03
CA VAL A 83 -5.07 2.82 12.51
C VAL A 83 -6.43 3.53 12.61
N VAL A 84 -7.49 2.91 12.08
CA VAL A 84 -8.85 3.49 12.02
C VAL A 84 -9.90 2.54 12.60
N GLY A 85 -11.07 3.05 12.97
CA GLY A 85 -12.10 2.27 13.66
C GLY A 85 -12.88 1.31 12.73
N SER A 86 -12.91 1.57 11.42
CA SER A 86 -13.75 0.80 10.49
C SER A 86 -13.17 0.67 9.08
N MET A 87 -13.72 -0.29 8.31
CA MET A 87 -13.42 -0.42 6.88
C MET A 87 -13.93 0.76 6.05
N HIS A 88 -14.96 1.47 6.52
CA HIS A 88 -15.46 2.66 5.85
C HIS A 88 -14.48 3.82 6.03
N GLU A 89 -14.06 4.08 7.27
CA GLU A 89 -13.01 5.06 7.59
C GLU A 89 -11.71 4.74 6.86
N ARG A 90 -11.32 3.46 6.75
CA ARG A 90 -10.13 3.05 6.01
C ARG A 90 -10.16 3.58 4.57
N LYS A 91 -11.26 3.33 3.85
CA LYS A 91 -11.42 3.76 2.45
C LYS A 91 -11.53 5.29 2.33
N ALA A 92 -12.25 5.93 3.26
CA ALA A 92 -12.36 7.38 3.29
C ALA A 92 -10.98 8.02 3.47
N ARG A 93 -10.22 7.56 4.47
CA ARG A 93 -8.89 8.07 4.77
C ARG A 93 -7.88 7.82 3.66
N MET A 94 -7.90 6.64 3.06
CA MET A 94 -7.08 6.36 1.87
C MET A 94 -7.40 7.31 0.71
N SER A 95 -8.68 7.68 0.54
CA SER A 95 -9.11 8.62 -0.50
C SER A 95 -8.69 10.05 -0.19
N GLU A 96 -8.81 10.50 1.05
CA GLU A 96 -8.39 11.84 1.49
C GLU A 96 -6.89 12.10 1.30
N LEU A 97 -6.07 11.06 1.46
CA LEU A 97 -4.61 11.15 1.34
C LEU A 97 -4.12 11.08 -0.11
N ALA A 98 -5.00 10.83 -1.08
CA ALA A 98 -4.64 10.46 -2.44
C ALA A 98 -5.05 11.51 -3.47
N ASP A 99 -4.09 11.89 -4.34
CA ASP A 99 -4.39 12.70 -5.54
C ASP A 99 -4.81 11.83 -6.74
N GLY A 100 -4.63 10.51 -6.64
CA GLY A 100 -4.95 9.56 -7.70
C GLY A 100 -5.01 8.12 -7.19
N PHE A 101 -5.63 7.25 -7.99
CA PHE A 101 -5.87 5.86 -7.63
C PHE A 101 -5.36 4.91 -8.71
N LEU A 102 -4.82 3.77 -8.29
CA LEU A 102 -4.41 2.68 -9.16
C LEU A 102 -4.83 1.34 -8.56
N ALA A 103 -5.42 0.48 -9.37
CA ALA A 103 -5.75 -0.89 -8.99
C ALA A 103 -4.75 -1.87 -9.62
N LEU A 104 -4.03 -2.61 -8.78
CA LEU A 104 -3.28 -3.80 -9.16
C LEU A 104 -4.19 -5.04 -9.08
N PRO A 105 -3.78 -6.18 -9.64
CA PRO A 105 -4.50 -7.44 -9.45
C PRO A 105 -4.81 -7.72 -7.98
N GLY A 106 -6.03 -8.20 -7.72
CA GLY A 106 -6.57 -8.40 -6.38
C GLY A 106 -7.97 -9.01 -6.45
N GLY A 107 -8.55 -9.25 -5.28
CA GLY A 107 -9.91 -9.77 -5.09
C GLY A 107 -10.64 -9.03 -4.00
#